data_AF-L1M189-F1
#
_entry.id   AF-L1M189-F1
#
_cell.length_a   1.000
_cell.length_b   1.000
_cell.length_c   1.000
_cell.angle_alpha   90.00
_cell.angle_beta   90.00
_cell.angle_gamma   90.00
#
_symmetry.space_group_name_H-M   'P 1'
#
loop_
_entity.id
_entity.type
_entity.pdbx_description
1 polymer ?
#
loop_
_entity_poly.entity_id
_entity_poly.type
_entity_poly.pdbx_seq_one_letter_code
_entity_poly.pdbx_strand_id
1 'polypeptide(L)'
;MDVDGYTMWITGGSLVLVAPQVSELECNHALGSLRHAQLLADGVMASRFDQYRRWYRAYRNAFGRRGWRVTHSCQSVETAGGRTLLSPTQPLLLWLGSQHGELGELLELGIDSLLLNPPGLAQLSCSALQARGGITRMVLELGVLRPGSQLSLCSIALETSATLDQQWLKAPLAGATLRGDLYFQSLLAEPAPEMRDSERDGYARLSAGHTLH
;
A
#
# COMPACT_ATOMS: atom_id res chain seq x y z
N MET A 1 -3.57 4.10 15.46
CA MET A 1 -4.51 5.25 15.61
C MET A 1 -5.89 4.68 15.48
N ASP A 2 -6.72 4.84 16.50
CA ASP A 2 -8.00 4.15 16.57
C ASP A 2 -9.14 5.04 16.08
N VAL A 3 -10.02 4.46 15.26
CA VAL A 3 -11.16 5.11 14.61
C VAL A 3 -12.33 4.12 14.62
N ASP A 4 -13.32 4.36 15.47
CA ASP A 4 -14.51 3.49 15.65
C ASP A 4 -14.19 2.00 15.82
N GLY A 5 -13.15 1.71 16.62
CA GLY A 5 -12.68 0.35 16.90
C GLY A 5 -11.75 -0.23 15.83
N TYR A 6 -11.60 0.41 14.68
CA TYR A 6 -10.54 0.08 13.72
C TYR A 6 -9.24 0.77 14.11
N THR A 7 -8.10 0.16 13.79
CA THR A 7 -6.79 0.78 13.98
C THR A 7 -6.12 1.02 12.65
N MET A 8 -5.76 2.27 12.35
CA MET A 8 -4.88 2.61 11.22
C MET A 8 -3.42 2.38 11.60
N TRP A 9 -2.74 1.57 10.80
CA TRP A 9 -1.32 1.22 10.93
C TRP A 9 -0.50 1.75 9.75
N ILE A 10 0.74 2.14 10.03
CA ILE A 10 1.74 2.52 9.02
C ILE A 10 2.73 1.37 8.88
N THR A 11 2.90 0.85 7.66
CA THR A 11 3.91 -0.18 7.35
C THR A 11 4.63 0.14 6.05
N GLY A 12 5.85 0.66 6.15
CA GLY A 12 6.58 1.18 5.00
C GLY A 12 5.81 2.31 4.31
N GLY A 13 5.55 2.14 3.01
CA GLY A 13 4.76 3.09 2.20
C GLY A 13 3.23 2.85 2.24
N SER A 14 2.76 2.01 3.16
CA SER A 14 1.35 1.61 3.25
C SER A 14 0.67 2.11 4.51
N LEU A 15 -0.59 2.54 4.35
CA LEU A 15 -1.55 2.75 5.44
C LEU A 15 -2.58 1.63 5.41
N VAL A 16 -2.73 0.92 6.53
CA VAL A 16 -3.64 -0.24 6.60
C VAL A 16 -4.63 -0.04 7.74
N LEU A 17 -5.91 0.01 7.40
CA LEU A 17 -7.00 0.01 8.37
C LEU A 17 -7.28 -1.43 8.80
N VAL A 18 -7.11 -1.73 10.08
CA VAL A 18 -7.26 -3.08 10.65
C VAL A 18 -8.55 -3.16 11.45
N ALA A 19 -9.38 -4.16 11.15
CA ALA A 19 -10.64 -4.38 11.84
C ALA A 19 -10.45 -4.85 13.30
N PRO A 20 -11.32 -4.46 14.23
CA PRO A 20 -11.19 -4.82 15.66
C PRO A 20 -11.21 -6.33 15.92
N GLN A 21 -11.83 -7.11 15.03
CA GLN A 21 -11.93 -8.56 15.17
C GLN A 21 -10.70 -9.31 14.63
N VAL A 22 -9.72 -8.60 14.07
CA VAL A 22 -8.45 -9.19 13.64
C VAL A 22 -7.58 -9.43 14.86
N SER A 23 -7.14 -10.67 15.05
CA SER A 23 -6.25 -11.00 16.16
C SER A 23 -4.88 -10.30 16.00
N GLU A 24 -4.19 -10.09 17.11
CA GLU A 24 -2.84 -9.50 17.10
C GLU A 24 -1.88 -10.30 16.21
N LEU A 25 -1.98 -11.64 16.24
CA LEU A 25 -1.19 -12.54 15.42
C LEU A 25 -1.45 -12.32 13.92
N GLU A 26 -2.72 -12.28 13.50
CA GLU A 26 -3.09 -12.00 12.10
C GLU A 26 -2.61 -10.62 11.65
N CYS A 27 -2.77 -9.60 12.51
CA CYS A 27 -2.31 -8.25 12.26
C CYS A 27 -0.79 -8.20 12.03
N ASN A 28 -0.01 -8.73 12.97
CA ASN A 28 1.44 -8.77 12.90
C ASN A 28 1.94 -9.54 11.67
N HIS A 29 1.29 -10.64 11.33
CA HIS A 29 1.62 -11.41 10.15
C HIS A 29 1.34 -10.67 8.84
N ALA A 30 0.18 -10.01 8.72
CA ALA A 30 -0.17 -9.23 7.54
C ALA A 30 0.77 -8.04 7.36
N LEU A 31 0.90 -7.19 8.38
CA LEU A 31 1.75 -6.00 8.32
C LEU A 31 3.22 -6.35 8.13
N GLY A 32 3.70 -7.41 8.79
CA GLY A 32 5.05 -7.93 8.63
C GLY A 32 5.31 -8.48 7.22
N SER A 33 4.34 -9.19 6.63
CA SER A 33 4.45 -9.71 5.26
C SER A 33 4.50 -8.58 4.23
N LEU A 34 3.69 -7.53 4.40
CA LEU A 34 3.72 -6.35 3.54
C LEU A 34 5.07 -5.64 3.61
N ARG A 35 5.54 -5.35 4.83
CA ARG A 35 6.84 -4.70 5.04
C ARG A 35 7.99 -5.51 4.44
N HIS A 36 8.00 -6.80 4.69
CA HIS A 36 9.03 -7.69 4.18
C HIS A 36 9.03 -7.75 2.66
N ALA A 37 7.85 -7.88 2.04
CA ALA A 37 7.73 -7.91 0.58
C ALA A 37 8.17 -6.59 -0.06
N GLN A 38 7.87 -5.45 0.56
CA GLN A 38 8.35 -4.14 0.14
C GLN A 38 9.88 -4.05 0.21
N LEU A 39 10.48 -4.45 1.33
CA LEU A 39 11.95 -4.43 1.51
C LEU A 39 12.66 -5.36 0.52
N LEU A 40 12.12 -6.55 0.25
CA LEU A 40 12.66 -7.45 -0.76
C LEU A 40 12.56 -6.83 -2.17
N ALA A 41 11.44 -6.17 -2.49
CA ALA A 41 11.29 -5.50 -3.77
C ALA A 41 12.27 -4.33 -3.93
N ASP A 42 12.47 -3.53 -2.87
CA ASP A 42 13.48 -2.46 -2.83
C ASP A 42 14.93 -3.01 -2.89
N GLY A 43 15.18 -4.21 -2.38
CA GLY A 43 16.50 -4.85 -2.47
C GLY A 43 16.81 -5.41 -3.87
N VAL A 44 15.80 -5.89 -4.59
CA VAL A 44 15.94 -6.44 -5.95
C VAL A 44 15.87 -5.35 -7.02
N MET A 45 15.15 -4.26 -6.74
CA MET A 45 14.94 -3.13 -7.65
C MET A 45 15.52 -1.87 -7.02
N ALA A 46 16.41 -1.16 -7.70
CA ALA A 46 17.11 0.00 -7.16
C ALA A 46 16.19 1.04 -6.46
N SER A 47 14.96 1.22 -6.96
CA SER A 47 13.97 2.06 -6.29
C SER A 47 12.53 1.77 -6.76
N ARG A 48 11.57 1.81 -5.82
CA ARG A 48 10.13 1.85 -6.15
C ARG A 48 9.70 3.08 -6.95
N PHE A 49 10.48 4.16 -6.87
CA PHE A 49 10.18 5.43 -7.51
C PHE A 49 10.62 5.49 -8.99
N ASP A 50 11.65 4.73 -9.38
CA ASP A 50 12.19 4.78 -10.75
C ASP A 50 11.48 3.81 -11.71
N GLN A 51 11.15 2.60 -11.23
CA GLN A 51 10.58 1.53 -12.06
C GLN A 51 9.38 0.88 -11.38
N TYR A 52 8.40 1.71 -10.99
CA TYR A 52 7.26 1.28 -10.16
C TYR A 52 6.58 0.00 -10.67
N ARG A 53 6.33 -0.15 -11.97
CA ARG A 53 5.71 -1.37 -12.51
C ARG A 53 6.55 -2.64 -12.28
N ARG A 54 7.87 -2.55 -12.41
CA ARG A 54 8.79 -3.68 -12.17
C ARG A 54 8.93 -3.94 -10.67
N TRP A 55 9.03 -2.87 -9.88
CA TRP A 55 9.01 -2.95 -8.43
C TRP A 55 7.74 -3.60 -7.89
N TYR A 56 6.56 -3.21 -8.37
CA TYR A 56 5.28 -3.76 -7.94
C TYR A 56 5.14 -5.24 -8.27
N ARG A 57 5.67 -5.68 -9.43
CA ARG A 57 5.77 -7.11 -9.76
C ARG A 57 6.69 -7.85 -8.78
N ALA A 58 7.85 -7.29 -8.45
CA ALA A 58 8.77 -7.88 -7.47
C ALA A 58 8.13 -7.96 -6.07
N TYR A 59 7.44 -6.89 -5.65
CA TYR A 59 6.66 -6.80 -4.42
C TYR A 59 5.59 -7.89 -4.36
N ARG A 60 4.74 -8.01 -5.38
CA ARG A 60 3.71 -9.07 -5.45
C ARG A 60 4.30 -10.47 -5.42
N ASN A 61 5.41 -10.70 -6.11
CA ASN A 61 6.10 -12.00 -6.08
C ASN A 61 6.64 -12.31 -4.69
N ALA A 62 7.26 -11.34 -4.02
CA ALA A 62 7.74 -11.49 -2.65
C ALA A 62 6.57 -11.74 -1.67
N PHE A 63 5.46 -11.04 -1.85
CA PHE A 63 4.24 -11.22 -1.06
C PHE A 63 3.66 -12.63 -1.24
N GLY A 64 3.60 -13.12 -2.48
CA GLY A 64 3.18 -14.50 -2.79
C GLY A 64 4.09 -15.56 -2.18
N ARG A 65 5.41 -15.34 -2.16
CA ARG A 65 6.38 -16.23 -1.49
C ARG A 65 6.19 -16.28 0.02
N ARG A 66 5.56 -15.27 0.62
CA ARG A 66 5.15 -15.24 2.03
C ARG A 66 3.83 -15.97 2.29
N GLY A 67 3.29 -16.69 1.29
CA GLY A 67 2.10 -17.52 1.44
C GLY A 67 0.79 -16.75 1.25
N TRP A 68 0.84 -15.55 0.64
CA TRP A 68 -0.36 -14.80 0.27
C TRP A 68 -0.83 -15.18 -1.13
N ARG A 69 -2.09 -15.59 -1.26
CA ARG A 69 -2.75 -15.84 -2.53
C ARG A 69 -3.49 -14.58 -2.97
N VAL A 70 -3.12 -14.04 -4.12
CA VAL A 70 -3.86 -12.94 -4.76
C VAL A 70 -5.07 -13.52 -5.49
N THR A 71 -6.28 -13.17 -5.04
CA THR A 71 -7.55 -13.65 -5.61
C THR A 71 -8.10 -12.72 -6.67
N HIS A 72 -7.78 -11.42 -6.58
CA HIS A 72 -8.16 -10.41 -7.56
C HIS A 72 -7.02 -9.41 -7.72
N SER A 73 -6.86 -8.87 -8.93
CA SER A 73 -5.94 -7.77 -9.17
C SER A 73 -6.39 -6.93 -10.36
N CYS A 74 -6.31 -5.61 -10.20
CA CYS A 74 -6.50 -4.66 -11.26
C CYS A 74 -5.24 -3.82 -11.44
N GLN A 75 -4.92 -3.50 -12.69
CA GLN A 75 -3.85 -2.59 -13.06
C GLN A 75 -4.43 -1.55 -14.04
N SER A 76 -4.24 -0.27 -13.73
CA SER A 76 -4.52 0.82 -14.65
C SER A 76 -3.27 1.70 -14.79
N VAL A 77 -3.05 2.22 -15.99
CA VAL A 77 -2.03 3.21 -16.29
C VAL A 77 -2.72 4.33 -17.05
N GLU A 78 -2.57 5.55 -16.57
CA GLU A 78 -3.18 6.73 -17.16
C GLU A 78 -2.15 7.83 -17.36
N THR A 79 -2.22 8.57 -18.45
CA THR A 79 -1.33 9.71 -18.66
C THR A 79 -1.74 10.87 -17.76
N ALA A 80 -0.77 11.43 -17.02
CA ALA A 80 -1.00 12.54 -16.09
C ALA A 80 -1.63 13.77 -16.76
N GLY A 81 -1.27 14.05 -18.02
CA GLY A 81 -1.75 15.21 -18.79
C GLY A 81 -3.26 15.25 -19.04
N GLY A 82 -3.99 14.15 -18.78
CA GLY A 82 -5.46 14.12 -18.89
C GLY A 82 -6.20 14.53 -17.62
N ARG A 83 -5.50 14.73 -16.49
CA ARG A 83 -6.12 15.10 -15.21
C ARG A 83 -6.09 16.61 -15.03
N THR A 84 -7.19 17.19 -14.56
CA THR A 84 -7.24 18.60 -14.11
C THR A 84 -6.80 18.74 -12.67
N LEU A 85 -7.17 17.77 -11.83
CA LEU A 85 -6.92 17.77 -10.41
C LEU A 85 -6.84 16.32 -9.90
N LEU A 86 -5.95 16.05 -8.93
CA LEU A 86 -5.81 14.72 -8.34
C LEU A 86 -5.40 14.81 -6.88
N SER A 87 -6.28 14.38 -5.97
CA SER A 87 -5.86 14.08 -4.59
C SER A 87 -5.21 12.69 -4.56
N PRO A 88 -4.01 12.51 -3.99
CA PRO A 88 -3.31 11.22 -4.03
C PRO A 88 -4.08 10.06 -3.41
N THR A 89 -4.86 10.32 -2.34
CA THR A 89 -5.64 9.28 -1.67
C THR A 89 -7.00 9.03 -2.30
N GLN A 90 -7.55 9.97 -3.07
CA GLN A 90 -8.92 9.86 -3.59
C GLN A 90 -9.15 8.59 -4.42
N PRO A 91 -8.32 8.23 -5.43
CA PRO A 91 -8.51 6.98 -6.18
C PRO A 91 -8.45 5.73 -5.30
N LEU A 92 -7.62 5.75 -4.25
CA LEU A 92 -7.43 4.63 -3.33
C LEU A 92 -8.66 4.46 -2.44
N LEU A 93 -9.19 5.57 -1.92
CA LEU A 93 -10.43 5.62 -1.13
C LEU A 93 -11.63 5.18 -1.96
N LEU A 94 -11.77 5.67 -3.19
CA LEU A 94 -12.86 5.27 -4.08
C LEU A 94 -12.83 3.77 -4.38
N TRP A 95 -11.65 3.22 -4.67
CA TRP A 95 -11.52 1.79 -4.90
C TRP A 95 -11.84 0.99 -3.64
N LEU A 96 -11.23 1.32 -2.48
CA LEU A 96 -11.47 0.60 -1.24
C LEU A 96 -12.94 0.70 -0.77
N GLY A 97 -13.56 1.87 -0.89
CA GLY A 97 -14.97 2.08 -0.60
C GLY A 97 -15.90 1.29 -1.54
N SER A 98 -15.50 1.06 -2.80
CA SER A 98 -16.26 0.18 -3.70
C SER A 98 -16.19 -1.30 -3.29
N GLN A 99 -15.14 -1.71 -2.59
CA GLN A 99 -14.96 -3.08 -2.10
C GLN A 99 -15.57 -3.27 -0.70
N HIS A 100 -15.54 -2.22 0.13
CA HIS A 100 -16.02 -2.20 1.52
C HIS A 100 -16.80 -0.89 1.75
N GLY A 101 -18.05 -0.86 1.29
CA GLY A 101 -18.90 0.34 1.33
C GLY A 101 -19.08 0.90 2.75
N GLU A 102 -19.03 0.04 3.74
CA GLU A 102 -19.13 0.37 5.16
C GLU A 102 -17.89 1.08 5.73
N LEU A 103 -16.75 1.06 5.02
CA LEU A 103 -15.47 1.57 5.53
C LEU A 103 -15.03 2.91 4.90
N GLY A 104 -15.79 3.47 3.96
CA GLY A 104 -15.42 4.69 3.26
C GLY A 104 -15.12 5.86 4.21
N GLU A 105 -16.07 6.17 5.10
CA GLU A 105 -15.94 7.24 6.09
C GLU A 105 -14.79 6.97 7.08
N LEU A 106 -14.61 5.71 7.50
CA LEU A 106 -13.53 5.31 8.42
C LEU A 106 -12.14 5.48 7.81
N LEU A 107 -11.99 5.18 6.52
CA LEU A 107 -10.74 5.39 5.80
C LEU A 107 -10.42 6.89 5.69
N GLU A 108 -11.41 7.71 5.38
CA GLU A 108 -11.24 9.18 5.35
C GLU A 108 -10.86 9.73 6.73
N LEU A 109 -11.56 9.31 7.78
CA LEU A 109 -11.27 9.73 9.15
C LEU A 109 -9.90 9.26 9.64
N GLY A 110 -9.45 8.08 9.21
CA GLY A 110 -8.09 7.59 9.46
C GLY A 110 -7.01 8.44 8.79
N ILE A 111 -7.26 8.91 7.57
CA ILE A 111 -6.36 9.84 6.87
C ILE A 111 -6.35 11.22 7.57
N ASP A 112 -7.52 11.74 7.93
CA ASP A 112 -7.62 13.03 8.63
C ASP A 112 -6.92 12.99 9.99
N SER A 113 -7.13 11.92 10.74
CA SER A 113 -6.44 11.72 12.01
C SER A 113 -4.91 11.61 11.81
N LEU A 114 -4.44 10.98 10.72
CA LEU A 114 -3.00 10.93 10.39
C LEU A 114 -2.42 12.32 10.08
N LEU A 115 -3.17 13.19 9.40
CA LEU A 115 -2.74 14.58 9.14
C LEU A 115 -2.60 15.39 10.44
N LEU A 116 -3.35 15.02 11.49
CA LEU A 116 -3.22 15.60 12.83
C LEU A 116 -2.09 14.95 13.66
N ASN A 117 -1.37 13.97 13.12
CA ASN A 117 -0.26 13.27 13.77
C ASN A 117 1.05 13.48 12.99
N PRO A 118 1.78 14.60 13.23
CA PRO A 118 3.00 14.92 12.48
C PRO A 118 4.08 13.83 12.51
N PRO A 119 4.36 13.14 13.65
CA PRO A 119 5.29 12.01 13.66
C PRO A 119 4.86 10.87 12.74
N GLY A 120 3.58 10.50 12.74
CA GLY A 120 3.04 9.45 11.86
C GLY A 120 3.13 9.85 10.39
N LEU A 121 2.76 11.09 10.07
CA LEU A 121 2.85 11.62 8.70
C LEU A 121 4.31 11.67 8.20
N ALA A 122 5.25 12.05 9.06
CA ALA A 122 6.67 12.05 8.76
C ALA A 122 7.22 10.63 8.54
N GLN A 123 6.76 9.65 9.33
CA GLN A 123 7.11 8.26 9.12
C GLN A 123 6.64 7.74 7.75
N LEU A 124 5.40 8.04 7.37
CA LEU A 124 4.87 7.67 6.06
C LEU A 124 5.63 8.35 4.92
N SER A 125 5.89 9.66 5.04
CA SER A 125 6.53 10.44 3.98
C SER A 125 7.93 9.92 3.65
N CYS A 126 8.71 9.48 4.64
CA CYS A 126 10.02 8.85 4.44
C CYS A 126 10.01 7.62 3.53
N SER A 127 8.87 6.92 3.43
CA SER A 127 8.72 5.72 2.60
C SER A 127 7.90 5.96 1.32
N ALA A 128 7.03 6.96 1.35
CA ALA A 128 6.07 7.25 0.27
C ALA A 128 6.55 8.33 -0.70
N LEU A 129 7.52 9.17 -0.32
CA LEU A 129 7.97 10.31 -1.11
C LEU A 129 9.47 10.25 -1.44
N GLN A 130 9.82 10.69 -2.64
CA GLN A 130 11.20 10.95 -3.06
C GLN A 130 11.28 12.27 -3.81
N ALA A 131 11.93 13.27 -3.22
CA ALA A 131 12.23 14.53 -3.88
C ALA A 131 13.58 14.44 -4.61
N ARG A 132 13.60 14.71 -5.93
CA ARG A 132 14.81 14.72 -6.75
C ARG A 132 14.67 15.72 -7.90
N GLY A 133 15.59 16.68 -8.00
CA GLY A 133 15.69 17.60 -9.14
C GLY A 133 14.44 18.46 -9.37
N GLY A 134 13.78 18.91 -8.30
CA GLY A 134 12.54 19.71 -8.38
C GLY A 134 11.28 18.90 -8.72
N ILE A 135 11.39 17.57 -8.79
CA ILE A 135 10.27 16.65 -8.94
C ILE A 135 10.12 15.85 -7.66
N THR A 136 8.89 15.67 -7.20
CA THR A 136 8.54 14.72 -6.15
C THR A 136 7.87 13.51 -6.77
N ARG A 137 8.44 12.35 -6.52
CA ARG A 137 7.84 11.06 -6.84
C ARG A 137 7.13 10.52 -5.63
N MET A 138 5.94 9.98 -5.83
CA MET A 138 5.10 9.46 -4.77
C MET A 138 4.73 8.01 -5.10
N VAL A 139 4.83 7.14 -4.10
CA VAL A 139 4.29 5.78 -4.12
C VAL A 139 3.56 5.57 -2.81
N LEU A 140 2.23 5.46 -2.85
CA LEU A 140 1.37 5.33 -1.68
C LEU A 140 0.48 4.11 -1.84
N GLU A 141 0.30 3.35 -0.77
CA GLU A 141 -0.64 2.23 -0.70
C GLU A 141 -1.62 2.44 0.47
N LEU A 142 -2.91 2.26 0.23
CA LEU A 142 -3.94 2.12 1.25
C LEU A 142 -4.41 0.66 1.28
N GLY A 143 -4.78 0.18 2.45
CA GLY A 143 -5.34 -1.15 2.60
C GLY A 143 -6.33 -1.29 3.73
N VAL A 144 -7.10 -2.38 3.66
CA VAL A 144 -8.01 -2.84 4.70
C VAL A 144 -7.67 -4.28 5.02
N LEU A 145 -7.45 -4.57 6.30
CA LEU A 145 -7.28 -5.92 6.84
C LEU A 145 -8.52 -6.31 7.64
N ARG A 146 -9.19 -7.37 7.19
CA ARG A 146 -10.41 -7.93 7.79
C ARG A 146 -10.14 -9.31 8.41
N PRO A 147 -11.06 -9.82 9.26
CA PRO A 147 -10.92 -11.12 9.90
C PRO A 147 -10.68 -12.27 8.91
N GLY A 148 -9.92 -13.28 9.32
CA GLY A 148 -9.48 -14.36 8.44
C GLY A 148 -8.35 -13.92 7.50
N SER A 149 -7.60 -12.88 7.88
CA SER A 149 -6.49 -12.30 7.11
C SER A 149 -6.87 -11.90 5.67
N GLN A 150 -8.09 -11.36 5.49
CA GLN A 150 -8.52 -10.86 4.20
C GLN A 150 -7.97 -9.45 3.98
N LEU A 151 -7.12 -9.30 2.97
CA LEU A 151 -6.43 -8.05 2.70
C LEU A 151 -6.88 -7.46 1.37
N SER A 152 -7.31 -6.21 1.40
CA SER A 152 -7.58 -5.41 0.20
C SER A 152 -6.55 -4.29 0.14
N LEU A 153 -5.82 -4.17 -0.96
CA LEU A 153 -4.79 -3.13 -1.15
C LEU A 153 -5.07 -2.35 -2.43
N CYS A 154 -4.85 -1.05 -2.37
CA CYS A 154 -4.83 -0.17 -3.52
C CYS A 154 -3.65 0.77 -3.41
N SER A 155 -2.91 0.94 -4.50
CA SER A 155 -1.73 1.80 -4.54
C SER A 155 -1.70 2.67 -5.78
N ILE A 156 -1.07 3.82 -5.61
CA ILE A 156 -0.83 4.83 -6.64
C ILE A 156 0.66 5.11 -6.71
N ALA A 157 1.18 5.26 -7.93
CA ALA A 157 2.46 5.91 -8.16
C ALA A 157 2.28 7.09 -9.13
N LEU A 158 2.88 8.23 -8.78
CA LEU A 158 2.80 9.45 -9.57
C LEU A 158 4.06 10.30 -9.41
N GLU A 159 4.26 11.21 -10.34
CA GLU A 159 5.30 12.24 -10.27
C GLU A 159 4.67 13.63 -10.35
N THR A 160 5.17 14.58 -9.57
CA THR A 160 4.69 15.96 -9.56
C THR A 160 5.84 16.96 -9.40
N SER A 161 5.76 18.10 -10.09
CA SER A 161 6.62 19.25 -9.83
C SER A 161 6.02 20.24 -8.81
N ALA A 162 4.92 19.88 -8.15
CA ALA A 162 4.36 20.68 -7.07
C ALA A 162 5.22 20.56 -5.80
N THR A 163 5.33 21.66 -5.07
CA THR A 163 5.82 21.64 -3.69
C THR A 163 4.74 21.01 -2.80
N LEU A 164 5.09 19.93 -2.11
CA LEU A 164 4.20 19.26 -1.18
C LEU A 164 4.29 19.90 0.21
N ASP A 165 3.15 20.22 0.80
CA ASP A 165 3.03 20.71 2.17
C ASP A 165 2.62 19.57 3.12
N GLN A 166 2.24 19.90 4.36
CA GLN A 166 1.79 18.91 5.34
C GLN A 166 0.45 18.26 4.95
N GLN A 167 -0.29 18.78 3.98
CA GLN A 167 -1.56 18.24 3.51
C GLN A 167 -1.41 17.33 2.29
N TRP A 168 -0.18 17.03 1.86
CA TRP A 168 0.12 16.29 0.61
C TRP A 168 -0.69 15.00 0.40
N LEU A 169 -1.15 14.37 1.49
CA LEU A 169 -1.92 13.13 1.45
C LEU A 169 -3.35 13.33 0.94
N LYS A 170 -3.98 14.48 1.24
CA LYS A 170 -5.36 14.82 0.82
C LYS A 170 -5.43 15.98 -0.16
N ALA A 171 -4.50 16.95 -0.06
CA ALA A 171 -4.53 18.16 -0.86
C ALA A 171 -4.47 17.81 -2.36
N PRO A 172 -5.39 18.36 -3.16
CA PRO A 172 -5.41 18.07 -4.58
C PRO A 172 -4.21 18.69 -5.29
N LEU A 173 -3.54 17.88 -6.11
CA LEU A 173 -2.47 18.31 -7.01
C LEU A 173 -3.09 18.80 -8.32
N ALA A 174 -2.67 19.98 -8.78
CA ALA A 174 -3.06 20.50 -10.09
C ALA A 174 -2.49 19.62 -11.21
N GLY A 175 -3.32 19.27 -12.18
CA GLY A 175 -2.93 18.44 -13.32
C GLY A 175 -1.68 18.90 -14.07
N ALA A 176 -1.52 20.21 -14.20
CA ALA A 176 -0.36 20.83 -14.86
C ALA A 176 0.98 20.56 -14.14
N THR A 177 0.95 20.16 -12.87
CA THR A 177 2.17 19.79 -12.12
C THR A 177 2.46 18.30 -12.20
N LEU A 178 1.48 17.46 -12.55
CA LEU A 178 1.67 16.03 -12.70
C LEU A 178 2.50 15.72 -13.96
N ARG A 179 3.35 14.70 -13.88
CA ARG A 179 4.27 14.31 -14.95
C ARG A 179 4.13 12.83 -15.28
N GLY A 180 4.42 12.48 -16.53
CA GLY A 180 4.49 11.10 -17.00
C GLY A 180 3.16 10.36 -16.87
N ASP A 181 3.24 9.12 -16.38
CA ASP A 181 2.11 8.24 -16.18
C ASP A 181 1.77 8.10 -14.69
N LEU A 182 0.47 8.00 -14.42
CA LEU A 182 -0.10 7.59 -13.15
C LEU A 182 -0.31 6.08 -13.20
N TYR A 183 0.19 5.39 -12.19
CA TYR A 183 0.01 3.94 -12.06
C TYR A 183 -0.94 3.66 -10.93
N PHE A 184 -1.97 2.88 -11.19
CA PHE A 184 -2.90 2.38 -10.20
C PHE A 184 -2.82 0.86 -10.15
N GLN A 185 -2.64 0.32 -8.95
CA GLN A 185 -2.62 -1.12 -8.74
C GLN A 185 -3.51 -1.46 -7.57
N SER A 186 -4.37 -2.45 -7.73
CA SER A 186 -5.12 -3.00 -6.61
C SER A 186 -5.07 -4.51 -6.59
N LEU A 187 -5.22 -5.07 -5.39
CA LEU A 187 -5.32 -6.50 -5.20
C LEU A 187 -6.22 -6.85 -4.01
N LEU A 188 -6.83 -8.02 -4.11
CA LEU A 188 -7.40 -8.75 -2.99
C LEU A 188 -6.52 -9.96 -2.73
N ALA A 189 -6.17 -10.19 -1.46
CA ALA A 189 -5.34 -11.30 -1.07
C ALA A 189 -5.83 -11.94 0.23
N GLU A 190 -5.54 -13.22 0.35
CA GLU A 190 -5.81 -14.03 1.54
C GLU A 190 -4.66 -15.02 1.77
N PRO A 191 -4.56 -15.64 2.94
CA PRO A 191 -3.58 -16.71 3.16
C PRO A 191 -3.87 -17.88 2.22
N ALA A 192 -2.83 -18.43 1.60
CA ALA A 192 -2.95 -19.65 0.83
C ALA A 192 -3.52 -20.78 1.73
N PRO A 193 -4.38 -21.67 1.19
CA PRO A 193 -4.99 -22.74 1.98
C PRO A 193 -3.98 -23.60 2.75
N GLU A 194 -2.83 -23.88 2.12
CA GLU A 194 -1.70 -24.64 2.67
C GLU A 194 -1.13 -24.04 3.98
N MET A 195 -1.42 -22.77 4.28
CA MET A 195 -0.94 -22.06 5.46
C MET A 195 -2.00 -21.95 6.56
N ARG A 196 -3.24 -22.38 6.31
CA ARG A 196 -4.32 -22.40 7.31
C ARG A 196 -4.23 -23.61 8.24
N ASP A 197 -3.55 -24.68 7.81
CA ASP A 197 -3.44 -25.95 8.54
C ASP A 197 -2.20 -26.05 9.43
N SER A 198 -1.28 -25.08 9.35
CA SER A 198 -0.10 -25.05 10.18
C SER A 198 -0.35 -24.18 11.41
N GLU A 199 -0.63 -24.80 12.56
CA GLU A 199 -0.49 -24.22 13.92
C GLU A 199 0.96 -23.82 14.26
N ARG A 200 1.78 -23.49 13.26
CA ARG A 200 3.16 -23.04 13.43
C ARG A 200 3.23 -21.55 13.18
N ASP A 201 3.69 -20.85 14.21
CA ASP A 201 4.10 -19.45 14.21
C ASP A 201 4.71 -19.01 12.89
N GLY A 202 4.18 -17.92 12.35
CA GLY A 202 4.80 -17.22 11.23
C GLY A 202 4.54 -17.88 9.89
N TYR A 203 3.82 -17.17 9.03
CA TYR A 203 3.82 -17.35 7.59
C TYR A 203 5.26 -17.63 7.13
N ALA A 204 5.59 -18.87 6.79
CA ALA A 204 6.95 -19.24 6.40
C ALA A 204 6.87 -20.10 5.15
N ARG A 205 7.36 -19.56 4.04
CA ARG A 205 8.01 -20.39 3.03
C ARG A 205 9.50 -20.03 2.99
N LEU A 206 10.29 -20.83 3.70
CA LEU A 206 11.69 -21.15 3.43
C LEU A 206 11.67 -22.68 3.25
N SER A 207 12.08 -23.31 2.15
CA SER A 207 13.17 -23.02 1.22
C SER A 207 12.85 -23.59 -0.16
N ALA A 208 13.21 -22.90 -1.24
CA ALA A 208 13.40 -23.57 -2.53
C ALA A 208 14.81 -24.20 -2.51
N GLY A 209 14.94 -25.35 -1.86
CA GLY A 209 16.09 -26.22 -2.08
C GLY A 209 15.89 -26.90 -3.44
N HIS A 210 16.54 -26.39 -4.48
CA HIS A 210 16.90 -27.17 -5.65
C HIS A 210 18.35 -26.87 -5.98
N THR A 211 19.20 -27.78 -5.54
CA THR A 211 20.49 -28.15 -6.12
C THR A 211 20.39 -28.14 -7.65
N LEU A 212 21.32 -27.46 -8.32
CA LEU A 212 21.67 -27.78 -9.69
C LEU A 212 23.12 -28.26 -9.68
N HIS A 213 23.27 -29.49 -10.17
CA HIS A 213 24.51 -30.18 -10.50
C HIS A 213 25.33 -29.43 -11.55
#